data_AF-A0A8T6FZ40-F1
#
_entry.id   AF-A0A8T6FZ40-F1
#
_cell.length_a   1.000
_cell.length_b   1.000
_cell.length_c   1.000
_cell.angle_alpha   90.00
_cell.angle_beta   90.00
_cell.angle_gamma   90.00
#
_symmetry.space_group_name_H-M   'P 1'
#
loop_
_entity.id
_entity.type
_entity.pdbx_description
1 polymer ?
#
loop_
_entity_poly.entity_id
_entity_poly.type
_entity_poly.pdbx_seq_one_letter_code
_entity_poly.pdbx_strand_id
1 'polypeptide(L)'
;MANSIKKAFLQELTARFGSLERLHRSQSLFTVGDDAARVYVRYSKRHGDKKTFYGLREEDLRELAGHRAVICFLWDDQAEPLFVPFAEYEDVFSAIAPARDGQYKVQVYLEESGAELYIAGAGRFNVAGQLGWHILQDLTDVSRLRSQPDLSHSQVQALLGAIGKARGFDIWIPQSDRPRIDWSMTIPFECRESLPLGYDPVANTLAEVDVIWINKGANVLQALFEVEHSTPIYSGLLRFNDIHLTVPSLLPRFSVVSNTARRDLFARQLSRPTFQASGLYELCTFLDYRSVLDWHDRVAQ
;
A
#
# COMPACT_ATOMS: atom_id res chain seq x y z
N MET A 1 -18.97 -10.50 18.52
CA MET A 1 -17.67 -9.84 18.26
C MET A 1 -17.73 -8.94 17.03
N ALA A 2 -18.00 -9.44 15.82
CA ALA A 2 -18.14 -8.59 14.61
C ALA A 2 -19.06 -7.37 14.81
N ASN A 3 -20.20 -7.58 15.48
CA ASN A 3 -21.19 -6.54 15.74
C ASN A 3 -20.71 -5.49 16.78
N SER A 4 -19.87 -5.87 17.76
CA SER A 4 -19.37 -4.93 18.76
C SER A 4 -18.29 -4.00 18.20
N ILE A 5 -17.38 -4.53 17.37
CA ILE A 5 -16.34 -3.72 16.70
C ILE A 5 -16.98 -2.74 15.73
N LYS A 6 -17.88 -3.22 14.86
CA LYS A 6 -18.61 -2.33 13.94
C LYS A 6 -19.41 -1.28 14.70
N LYS A 7 -20.09 -1.64 15.80
CA LYS A 7 -20.85 -0.68 16.62
C LYS A 7 -19.94 0.39 17.26
N ALA A 8 -18.82 -0.01 17.85
CA ALA A 8 -17.86 0.92 18.44
C ALA A 8 -17.27 1.87 17.38
N PHE A 9 -16.90 1.32 16.21
CA PHE A 9 -16.44 2.11 15.08
C PHE A 9 -17.48 3.14 14.62
N LEU A 10 -18.75 2.75 14.46
CA LEU A 10 -19.81 3.67 14.04
C LEU A 10 -20.07 4.76 15.10
N GLN A 11 -19.96 4.43 16.40
CA GLN A 11 -20.05 5.43 17.47
C GLN A 11 -18.91 6.45 17.40
N GLU A 12 -17.68 5.99 17.16
CA GLU A 12 -16.52 6.87 16.99
C GLU A 12 -16.62 7.72 15.71
N LEU A 13 -17.12 7.12 14.63
CA LEU A 13 -17.38 7.81 13.36
C LEU A 13 -18.37 8.97 13.57
N THR A 14 -19.49 8.73 14.25
CA THR A 14 -20.45 9.78 14.63
C THR A 14 -19.83 10.84 15.54
N ALA A 15 -19.03 10.43 16.54
CA ALA A 15 -18.39 11.37 17.46
C ALA A 15 -17.40 12.31 16.76
N ARG A 16 -16.69 11.82 15.72
CA ARG A 16 -15.68 12.58 14.99
C ARG A 16 -16.24 13.44 13.86
N PHE A 17 -17.26 12.96 13.14
CA PHE A 17 -17.74 13.57 11.89
C PHE A 17 -19.19 14.05 11.95
N GLY A 18 -19.86 13.91 13.10
CA GLY A 18 -21.23 14.39 13.28
C GLY A 18 -22.27 13.44 12.69
N SER A 19 -23.10 13.95 11.76
CA SER A 19 -24.21 13.18 11.18
C SER A 19 -23.70 11.91 10.49
N LEU A 20 -24.45 10.82 10.69
CA LEU A 20 -24.17 9.52 10.12
C LEU A 20 -25.49 8.93 9.61
N GLU A 21 -25.63 8.79 8.30
CA GLU A 21 -26.82 8.21 7.70
C GLU A 21 -26.47 6.97 6.90
N ARG A 22 -27.26 5.90 7.04
CA ARG A 22 -27.07 4.66 6.28
C ARG A 22 -27.79 4.78 4.95
N LEU A 23 -27.10 4.52 3.83
CA LEU A 23 -27.76 4.53 2.52
C LEU A 23 -28.74 3.36 2.40
N HIS A 24 -29.95 3.65 1.91
CA HIS A 24 -31.12 2.76 1.95
C HIS A 24 -30.92 1.36 1.36
N ARG A 25 -29.94 1.17 0.47
CA ARG A 25 -29.67 -0.10 -0.22
C ARG A 25 -28.58 -0.96 0.44
N SER A 26 -27.88 -0.45 1.46
CA SER A 26 -26.74 -1.14 2.06
C SER A 26 -26.83 -1.26 3.58
N GLN A 27 -26.31 -2.36 4.12
CA GLN A 27 -26.12 -2.53 5.57
C GLN A 27 -24.76 -2.01 6.06
N SER A 28 -23.90 -1.59 5.13
CA SER A 28 -22.50 -1.27 5.41
C SER A 28 -22.02 0.04 4.80
N LEU A 29 -22.88 0.75 4.07
CA LEU A 29 -22.57 2.03 3.44
C LEU A 29 -23.21 3.18 4.23
N PHE A 30 -22.42 4.20 4.55
CA PHE A 30 -22.85 5.34 5.33
C PHE A 30 -22.39 6.65 4.70
N THR A 31 -23.19 7.71 4.79
CA THR A 31 -22.75 9.09 4.58
C THR A 31 -22.32 9.68 5.93
N VAL A 32 -21.32 10.56 5.91
CA VAL A 32 -20.84 11.29 7.10
C VAL A 32 -20.78 12.79 6.84
N GLY A 33 -21.03 13.59 7.87
CA GLY A 33 -20.86 15.05 7.83
C GLY A 33 -21.73 15.72 6.76
N ASP A 34 -23.03 15.39 6.75
CA ASP A 34 -24.03 15.92 5.81
C ASP A 34 -23.68 15.63 4.33
N ASP A 35 -23.36 14.36 4.04
CA ASP A 35 -22.91 13.85 2.73
C ASP A 35 -21.55 14.39 2.26
N ALA A 36 -20.71 14.86 3.20
CA ALA A 36 -19.33 15.26 2.90
C ALA A 36 -18.46 14.09 2.43
N ALA A 37 -18.71 12.87 2.92
CA ALA A 37 -18.06 11.66 2.44
C ALA A 37 -18.93 10.40 2.62
N ARG A 38 -18.62 9.36 1.84
CA ARG A 38 -19.20 8.01 1.93
C ARG A 38 -18.19 7.02 2.51
N VAL A 39 -18.64 6.19 3.43
CA VAL A 39 -17.81 5.19 4.13
C VAL A 39 -18.42 3.80 3.96
N TYR A 40 -17.72 2.93 3.23
CA TYR A 40 -18.10 1.53 3.08
C TYR A 40 -17.40 0.65 4.12
N VAL A 41 -18.10 0.26 5.18
CA VAL A 41 -17.53 -0.43 6.34
C VAL A 41 -17.59 -1.95 6.17
N ARG A 42 -16.42 -2.59 6.13
CA ARG A 42 -16.27 -4.04 6.06
C ARG A 42 -15.46 -4.55 7.24
N TYR A 43 -15.98 -5.60 7.87
CA TYR A 43 -15.30 -6.28 8.96
C TYR A 43 -14.95 -7.72 8.56
N SER A 44 -13.79 -8.17 9.02
CA SER A 44 -13.34 -9.56 8.98
C SER A 44 -12.69 -9.88 10.31
N LYS A 45 -12.83 -11.13 10.77
CA LYS A 45 -11.92 -11.64 11.80
C LYS A 45 -10.51 -11.76 11.23
N ARG A 46 -9.50 -11.79 12.11
CA ARG A 46 -8.15 -12.22 11.72
C ARG A 46 -8.13 -13.74 11.55
N HIS A 47 -7.52 -14.21 10.46
CA HIS A 47 -7.39 -15.62 10.12
C HIS A 47 -5.91 -15.97 10.02
N GLY A 48 -5.42 -16.83 10.91
CA GLY A 48 -3.97 -16.94 11.14
C GLY A 48 -3.38 -15.61 11.61
N ASP A 49 -2.05 -15.53 11.72
CA ASP A 49 -1.45 -14.38 12.43
C ASP A 49 -1.46 -13.07 11.63
N LYS A 50 -1.66 -13.09 10.31
CA LYS A 50 -1.37 -11.91 9.46
C LYS A 50 -2.38 -11.57 8.36
N LYS A 51 -3.54 -12.23 8.26
CA LYS A 51 -4.50 -11.97 7.15
C LYS A 51 -5.97 -11.87 7.54
N THR A 52 -6.73 -11.12 6.73
CA THR A 52 -8.19 -10.92 6.84
C THR A 52 -8.87 -11.14 5.48
N PHE A 53 -10.20 -11.33 5.47
CA PHE A 53 -10.96 -11.66 4.26
C PHE A 53 -12.25 -10.83 4.15
N TYR A 54 -12.38 -10.10 3.05
CA TYR A 54 -13.52 -9.23 2.77
C TYR A 54 -14.13 -9.57 1.41
N GLY A 55 -15.44 -9.41 1.30
CA GLY A 55 -16.16 -9.41 0.02
C GLY A 55 -16.76 -8.03 -0.22
N LEU A 56 -16.34 -7.30 -1.24
CA LEU A 56 -16.91 -5.98 -1.54
C LEU A 56 -18.03 -6.14 -2.57
N ARG A 57 -19.27 -5.77 -2.23
CA ARG A 57 -20.40 -5.94 -3.15
C ARG A 57 -20.29 -4.93 -4.27
N GLU A 58 -20.44 -5.39 -5.51
CA GLU A 58 -20.36 -4.52 -6.68
C GLU A 58 -21.36 -3.36 -6.60
N GLU A 59 -22.59 -3.62 -6.15
CA GLU A 59 -23.60 -2.58 -5.94
C GLU A 59 -23.19 -1.52 -4.90
N ASP A 60 -22.50 -1.91 -3.83
CA ASP A 60 -22.05 -0.97 -2.80
C ASP A 60 -20.88 -0.12 -3.32
N LEU A 61 -19.99 -0.70 -4.14
CA LEU A 61 -18.89 0.05 -4.78
C LEU A 61 -19.40 1.05 -5.81
N ARG A 62 -20.46 0.72 -6.57
CA ARG A 62 -21.08 1.68 -7.51
C ARG A 62 -21.64 2.91 -6.80
N GLU A 63 -22.09 2.77 -5.55
CA GLU A 63 -22.54 3.90 -4.73
C GLU A 63 -21.35 4.73 -4.18
N LEU A 64 -20.10 4.32 -4.36
CA LEU A 64 -18.92 5.13 -4.02
C LEU A 64 -18.43 5.99 -5.20
N ALA A 65 -18.69 5.55 -6.43
CA ALA A 65 -18.23 6.20 -7.66
C ALA A 65 -18.72 7.64 -7.76
N GLY A 66 -17.82 8.56 -8.10
CA GLY A 66 -18.11 10.00 -8.21
C GLY A 66 -18.30 10.73 -6.87
N HIS A 67 -18.13 10.06 -5.73
CA HIS A 67 -18.22 10.67 -4.41
C HIS A 67 -16.87 10.65 -3.70
N ARG A 68 -16.70 11.55 -2.70
CA ARG A 68 -15.61 11.43 -1.73
C ARG A 68 -15.87 10.20 -0.89
N ALA A 69 -15.10 9.15 -1.11
CA ALA A 69 -15.47 7.84 -0.64
C ALA A 69 -14.25 7.06 -0.13
N VAL A 70 -14.47 6.28 0.92
CA VAL A 70 -13.50 5.30 1.43
C VAL A 70 -14.13 3.93 1.59
N ILE A 71 -13.32 2.89 1.38
CA ILE A 71 -13.59 1.56 1.90
C ILE A 71 -12.85 1.45 3.24
N CYS A 72 -13.62 1.25 4.31
CA CYS A 72 -13.09 1.06 5.65
C CYS A 72 -12.99 -0.43 5.97
N PHE A 73 -11.77 -0.91 6.19
CA PHE A 73 -11.48 -2.29 6.58
C PHE A 73 -11.22 -2.38 8.09
N LEU A 74 -12.05 -3.17 8.75
CA LEU A 74 -12.00 -3.43 10.18
C LEU A 74 -11.59 -4.88 10.47
N TRP A 75 -10.85 -5.08 11.56
CA TRP A 75 -10.53 -6.40 12.11
C TRP A 75 -10.33 -6.37 13.63
N ASP A 76 -10.15 -7.55 14.23
CA ASP A 76 -9.93 -7.69 15.68
C ASP A 76 -8.56 -7.13 16.11
N ASP A 77 -8.49 -6.46 17.26
CA ASP A 77 -7.26 -5.87 17.83
C ASP A 77 -6.57 -4.80 16.96
N GLN A 78 -7.33 -4.20 16.05
CA GLN A 78 -6.87 -3.10 15.23
C GLN A 78 -6.71 -1.82 16.06
N ALA A 79 -5.51 -1.23 16.07
CA ALA A 79 -5.24 0.03 16.75
C ALA A 79 -5.91 1.23 16.05
N GLU A 80 -5.85 1.26 14.72
CA GLU A 80 -6.42 2.32 13.89
C GLU A 80 -7.15 1.71 12.68
N PRO A 81 -8.35 2.21 12.31
CA PRO A 81 -9.06 1.77 11.11
C PRO A 81 -8.23 1.97 9.84
N LEU A 82 -8.39 1.07 8.87
CA LEU A 82 -7.78 1.19 7.55
C LEU A 82 -8.79 1.81 6.59
N PHE A 83 -8.50 3.01 6.08
CA PHE A 83 -9.35 3.74 5.15
C PHE A 83 -8.70 3.81 3.78
N VAL A 84 -9.26 3.10 2.81
CA VAL A 84 -8.76 3.11 1.42
C VAL A 84 -9.62 4.06 0.59
N PRO A 85 -9.09 5.20 0.10
CA PRO A 85 -9.85 6.11 -0.78
C PRO A 85 -10.33 5.39 -2.03
N PHE A 86 -11.63 5.38 -2.30
CA PHE A 86 -12.19 4.58 -3.40
C PHE A 86 -11.75 5.11 -4.78
N ALA A 87 -11.71 6.43 -4.96
CA ALA A 87 -11.31 7.07 -6.23
C ALA A 87 -9.92 6.62 -6.71
N GLU A 88 -9.04 6.25 -5.79
CA GLU A 88 -7.70 5.76 -6.10
C GLU A 88 -7.67 4.33 -6.66
N TYR A 89 -8.73 3.54 -6.43
CA TYR A 89 -8.83 2.13 -6.82
C TYR A 89 -10.03 1.88 -7.74
N GLU A 90 -10.76 2.93 -8.14
CA GLU A 90 -11.95 2.83 -8.98
C GLU A 90 -11.61 2.16 -10.31
N ASP A 91 -10.57 2.63 -10.99
CA ASP A 91 -10.10 2.04 -12.26
C ASP A 91 -9.62 0.60 -12.07
N VAL A 92 -8.94 0.30 -10.95
CA VAL A 92 -8.52 -1.06 -10.58
C VAL A 92 -9.73 -1.99 -10.49
N PHE A 93 -10.79 -1.61 -9.77
CA PHE A 93 -12.01 -2.41 -9.66
C PHE A 93 -12.78 -2.49 -10.97
N SER A 94 -12.75 -1.45 -11.80
CA SER A 94 -13.40 -1.44 -13.13
C SER A 94 -12.74 -2.39 -14.13
N ALA A 95 -11.43 -2.64 -13.97
CA ALA A 95 -10.64 -3.49 -14.86
C ALA A 95 -10.82 -5.00 -14.60
N ILE A 96 -11.49 -5.39 -13.50
CA ILE A 96 -11.70 -6.79 -13.10
C ILE A 96 -13.19 -7.10 -12.86
N ALA A 97 -13.56 -8.36 -13.02
CA ALA A 97 -14.93 -8.82 -12.74
C ALA A 97 -15.07 -9.32 -11.30
N PRO A 98 -16.20 -9.07 -10.63
CA PRO A 98 -16.50 -9.67 -9.33
C PRO A 98 -16.69 -11.19 -9.46
N ALA A 99 -16.63 -11.90 -8.33
CA ALA A 99 -16.96 -13.32 -8.28
C ALA A 99 -18.46 -13.55 -8.58
N ARG A 100 -18.86 -14.82 -8.79
CA ARG A 100 -20.24 -15.21 -9.14
C ARG A 100 -21.31 -14.73 -8.15
N ASP A 101 -20.92 -14.42 -6.92
CA ASP A 101 -21.79 -13.87 -5.87
C ASP A 101 -21.89 -12.33 -5.89
N GLY A 102 -21.40 -11.68 -6.95
CA GLY A 102 -21.41 -10.23 -7.11
C GLY A 102 -20.44 -9.48 -6.18
N GLN A 103 -19.41 -10.18 -5.67
CA GLN A 103 -18.45 -9.60 -4.74
C GLN A 103 -17.00 -9.69 -5.24
N TYR A 104 -16.27 -8.59 -5.09
CA TYR A 104 -14.81 -8.57 -5.20
C TYR A 104 -14.19 -9.18 -3.94
N LYS A 105 -13.26 -10.12 -4.10
CA LYS A 105 -12.59 -10.77 -2.96
C LYS A 105 -11.31 -10.02 -2.65
N VAL A 106 -11.23 -9.51 -1.44
CA VAL A 106 -10.16 -8.63 -0.98
C VAL A 106 -9.62 -9.12 0.36
N GLN A 107 -8.31 -8.99 0.56
CA GLN A 107 -7.63 -9.39 1.80
C GLN A 107 -6.71 -8.27 2.24
N VAL A 108 -6.57 -8.09 3.56
CA VAL A 108 -5.53 -7.22 4.12
C VAL A 108 -4.50 -8.10 4.80
N TYR A 109 -3.25 -7.96 4.41
CA TYR A 109 -2.09 -8.60 5.00
C TYR A 109 -1.37 -7.61 5.92
N LEU A 110 -1.01 -8.08 7.12
CA LEU A 110 -0.30 -7.29 8.13
C LEU A 110 1.14 -7.81 8.21
N GLU A 111 2.02 -7.29 7.38
CA GLU A 111 3.41 -7.71 7.28
C GLU A 111 4.33 -6.79 8.10
N GLU A 112 5.54 -7.27 8.38
CA GLU A 112 6.58 -6.49 9.08
C GLU A 112 7.01 -5.26 8.28
N SER A 113 7.01 -5.39 6.95
CA SER A 113 7.26 -4.29 6.01
C SER A 113 6.09 -3.32 5.87
N GLY A 114 4.88 -3.62 6.37
CA GLY A 114 3.70 -2.76 6.23
C GLY A 114 2.40 -3.52 5.97
N ALA A 115 1.29 -2.79 5.91
CA ALA A 115 -0.01 -3.35 5.54
C ALA A 115 -0.15 -3.43 4.01
N GLU A 116 -0.68 -4.53 3.49
CA GLU A 116 -0.92 -4.74 2.05
C GLU A 116 -2.38 -5.10 1.78
N LEU A 117 -2.97 -4.49 0.77
CA LEU A 117 -4.29 -4.81 0.25
C LEU A 117 -4.13 -5.71 -0.97
N TYR A 118 -4.61 -6.96 -0.90
CA TYR A 118 -4.72 -7.84 -2.04
C TYR A 118 -6.12 -7.78 -2.63
N ILE A 119 -6.21 -7.49 -3.93
CA ILE A 119 -7.45 -7.52 -4.70
C ILE A 119 -7.35 -8.66 -5.72
N ALA A 120 -8.22 -9.66 -5.58
CA ALA A 120 -8.23 -10.81 -6.47
C ALA A 120 -8.40 -10.37 -7.94
N GLY A 121 -7.46 -10.76 -8.79
CA GLY A 121 -7.43 -10.40 -10.21
C GLY A 121 -6.69 -9.10 -10.54
N ALA A 122 -6.34 -8.28 -9.54
CA ALA A 122 -5.64 -7.01 -9.74
C ALA A 122 -4.23 -6.95 -9.10
N GLY A 123 -3.99 -7.74 -8.05
CA GLY A 123 -2.67 -7.82 -7.39
C GLY A 123 -2.67 -7.23 -5.98
N ARG A 124 -1.48 -6.87 -5.49
CA ARG A 124 -1.28 -6.30 -4.15
C ARG A 124 -0.90 -4.82 -4.21
N PHE A 125 -1.34 -4.08 -3.19
CA PHE A 125 -1.10 -2.65 -3.04
C PHE A 125 -0.63 -2.39 -1.61
N ASN A 126 0.45 -1.65 -1.43
CA ASN A 126 0.87 -1.26 -0.08
C ASN A 126 -0.10 -0.18 0.42
N VAL A 127 -0.71 -0.44 1.58
CA VAL A 127 -1.70 0.43 2.20
C VAL A 127 -1.30 0.90 3.60
N ALA A 128 0.01 0.92 3.88
CA ALA A 128 0.53 1.30 5.19
C ALA A 128 0.29 2.78 5.53
N GLY A 129 0.22 3.67 4.53
CA GLY A 129 -0.11 5.09 4.72
C GLY A 129 -1.58 5.33 5.07
N GLN A 130 -2.47 4.41 4.70
CA GLN A 130 -3.93 4.53 4.79
C GLN A 130 -4.53 4.18 6.17
N LEU A 131 -3.68 3.93 7.15
CA LEU A 131 -4.11 3.62 8.53
C LEU A 131 -4.32 4.92 9.31
N GLY A 132 -5.52 5.08 9.88
CA GLY A 132 -5.85 6.17 10.79
C GLY A 132 -6.89 7.15 10.25
N TRP A 133 -7.47 7.90 11.19
CA TRP A 133 -8.60 8.80 10.93
C TRP A 133 -8.28 10.00 10.03
N HIS A 134 -7.00 10.35 9.90
CA HIS A 134 -6.55 11.48 9.08
C HIS A 134 -6.99 11.34 7.62
N ILE A 135 -7.09 10.12 7.07
CA ILE A 135 -7.58 9.88 5.71
C ILE A 135 -9.00 10.39 5.52
N LEU A 136 -9.90 10.04 6.46
CA LEU A 136 -11.29 10.46 6.38
C LEU A 136 -11.44 11.96 6.69
N GLN A 137 -10.59 12.51 7.59
CA GLN A 137 -10.54 13.95 7.87
C GLN A 137 -10.13 14.76 6.64
N ASP A 138 -9.11 14.32 5.91
CA ASP A 138 -8.63 15.00 4.71
C ASP A 138 -9.64 14.91 3.55
N LEU A 139 -10.46 13.84 3.51
CA LEU A 139 -11.56 13.72 2.54
C LEU A 139 -12.76 14.63 2.85
N THR A 140 -13.14 14.76 4.12
CA THR A 140 -14.29 15.59 4.50
C THR A 140 -13.96 17.07 4.51
N ASP A 141 -12.71 17.44 4.79
CA ASP A 141 -12.26 18.83 4.77
C ASP A 141 -11.72 19.22 3.39
N VAL A 142 -12.56 19.90 2.59
CA VAL A 142 -12.21 20.39 1.23
C VAL A 142 -10.92 21.24 1.24
N SER A 143 -10.66 21.97 2.33
CA SER A 143 -9.48 22.82 2.47
C SER A 143 -8.19 22.02 2.69
N ARG A 144 -8.32 20.76 3.10
CA ARG A 144 -7.23 19.80 3.31
C ARG A 144 -7.07 18.81 2.18
N LEU A 145 -7.81 18.94 1.08
CA LEU A 145 -7.55 18.13 -0.12
C LEU A 145 -6.11 18.40 -0.58
N ARG A 146 -5.21 17.49 -0.21
CA ARG A 146 -3.79 17.62 -0.51
C ARG A 146 -3.59 17.33 -1.99
N SER A 147 -3.01 18.28 -2.72
CA SER A 147 -2.52 18.00 -4.08
C SER A 147 -1.54 16.83 -4.02
N GLN A 148 -1.42 16.03 -5.08
CA GLN A 148 -0.40 14.99 -5.14
C GLN A 148 0.99 15.61 -4.87
N PRO A 149 1.83 15.02 -4.01
CA PRO A 149 3.12 15.62 -3.71
C PRO A 149 4.02 15.44 -4.93
N ASP A 150 4.64 16.54 -5.37
CA ASP A 150 5.66 16.48 -6.41
C ASP A 150 6.99 16.14 -5.74
N LEU A 151 7.23 14.84 -5.57
CA LEU A 151 8.46 14.32 -4.97
C LEU A 151 9.45 13.97 -6.07
N SER A 152 10.72 14.31 -5.87
CA SER A 152 11.81 13.83 -6.72
C SER A 152 12.15 12.37 -6.40
N HIS A 153 12.84 11.70 -7.32
CA HIS A 153 13.33 10.33 -7.11
C HIS A 153 14.18 10.21 -5.84
N SER A 154 15.10 11.16 -5.65
CA SER A 154 15.98 11.17 -4.49
C SER A 154 15.26 11.45 -3.17
N GLN A 155 14.19 12.26 -3.18
CA GLN A 155 13.34 12.47 -1.99
C GLN A 155 12.58 11.19 -1.62
N VAL A 156 12.06 10.46 -2.61
CA VAL A 156 11.37 9.18 -2.37
C VAL A 156 12.35 8.13 -1.82
N GLN A 157 13.56 8.03 -2.36
CA GLN A 157 14.61 7.17 -1.81
C GLN A 157 14.92 7.51 -0.33
N ALA A 158 15.02 8.81 -0.01
CA ALA A 158 15.25 9.28 1.36
C ALA A 158 14.11 8.89 2.31
N LEU A 159 12.85 9.10 1.89
CA LEU A 159 11.66 8.75 2.69
C LEU A 159 11.58 7.24 2.94
N LEU A 160 11.75 6.41 1.91
CA LEU A 160 11.72 4.95 2.03
C LEU A 160 12.82 4.44 2.96
N GLY A 161 14.03 5.00 2.88
CA GLY A 161 15.11 4.63 3.79
C GLY A 161 14.82 5.07 5.23
N ALA A 162 14.29 6.27 5.45
CA ALA A 162 13.93 6.76 6.79
C ALA A 162 12.84 5.88 7.44
N ILE A 163 11.83 5.50 6.67
CA ILE A 163 10.80 4.53 7.08
C ILE A 163 11.43 3.20 7.50
N GLY A 164 12.36 2.68 6.70
CA GLY A 164 13.02 1.40 7.00
C GLY A 164 13.92 1.49 8.25
N LYS A 165 14.65 2.60 8.43
CA LYS A 165 15.44 2.86 9.64
C LYS A 165 14.57 2.90 10.89
N ALA A 166 13.44 3.61 10.84
CA ALA A 166 12.49 3.69 11.94
C ALA A 166 11.90 2.31 12.32
N ARG A 167 11.79 1.40 11.35
CA ARG A 167 11.40 0.00 11.56
C ARG A 167 12.54 -0.92 12.01
N GLY A 168 13.76 -0.41 12.14
CA GLY A 168 14.91 -1.18 12.62
C GLY A 168 15.65 -1.98 11.54
N PHE A 169 15.42 -1.70 10.25
CA PHE A 169 16.16 -2.31 9.15
C PHE A 169 17.48 -1.56 8.87
N ASP A 170 18.45 -2.28 8.33
CA ASP A 170 19.60 -1.68 7.64
C ASP A 170 19.17 -1.30 6.22
N ILE A 171 19.59 -0.13 5.76
CA ILE A 171 19.20 0.41 4.46
C ILE A 171 20.36 0.33 3.50
N TRP A 172 20.11 -0.15 2.29
CA TRP A 172 21.04 -0.05 1.19
C TRP A 172 20.42 0.76 0.06
N ILE A 173 21.19 1.72 -0.46
CA ILE A 173 20.89 2.56 -1.63
C ILE A 173 22.12 2.46 -2.54
N PRO A 174 21.97 2.41 -3.88
CA PRO A 174 23.08 2.38 -4.83
C PRO A 174 24.13 3.44 -4.52
N GLN A 175 25.41 3.06 -4.53
CA GLN A 175 26.51 3.98 -4.18
C GLN A 175 26.56 5.20 -5.12
N SER A 176 26.14 5.06 -6.38
CA SER A 176 26.01 6.15 -7.36
C SER A 176 25.01 7.22 -6.96
N ASP A 177 24.02 6.85 -6.16
CA ASP A 177 22.85 7.68 -5.86
C ASP A 177 23.01 8.41 -4.52
N ARG A 178 23.72 7.79 -3.56
CA ARG A 178 23.95 8.33 -2.21
C ARG A 178 24.37 9.82 -2.18
N PRO A 179 25.31 10.30 -3.04
CA PRO A 179 25.70 11.71 -3.03
C PRO A 179 24.60 12.68 -3.47
N ARG A 180 23.56 12.19 -4.14
CA ARG A 180 22.45 12.97 -4.71
C ARG A 180 21.15 12.83 -3.91
N ILE A 181 21.17 12.06 -2.82
CA ILE A 181 19.99 11.92 -1.97
C ILE A 181 19.60 13.28 -1.41
N ASP A 182 18.34 13.65 -1.62
CA ASP A 182 17.76 14.86 -1.11
C ASP A 182 17.14 14.58 0.27
N TRP A 183 17.81 15.09 1.29
CA TRP A 183 17.44 14.93 2.71
C TRP A 183 16.49 16.02 3.20
N SER A 184 15.93 16.87 2.32
CA SER A 184 15.07 18.00 2.74
C SER A 184 13.82 17.58 3.51
N MET A 185 13.40 16.31 3.39
CA MET A 185 12.20 15.78 4.04
C MET A 185 12.49 14.76 5.16
N THR A 186 13.76 14.42 5.41
CA THR A 186 14.14 13.38 6.38
C THR A 186 15.43 13.73 7.12
N ILE A 187 15.64 13.12 8.29
CA ILE A 187 16.95 13.18 8.95
C ILE A 187 17.92 12.23 8.19
N PRO A 188 19.12 12.69 7.81
CA PRO A 188 20.11 11.83 7.17
C PRO A 188 20.42 10.58 7.98
N PHE A 189 20.55 9.44 7.28
CA PHE A 189 20.90 8.16 7.89
C PHE A 189 22.03 7.46 7.15
N GLU A 190 22.71 6.57 7.85
CA GLU A 190 23.76 5.73 7.28
C GLU A 190 23.17 4.60 6.44
N CYS A 191 23.68 4.47 5.21
CA CYS A 191 23.43 3.33 4.35
C CYS A 191 24.51 2.26 4.57
N ARG A 192 24.12 0.99 4.49
CA ARG A 192 25.05 -0.15 4.50
C ARG A 192 25.99 -0.08 3.30
N GLU A 193 27.29 -0.30 3.51
CA GLU A 193 28.28 -0.13 2.44
C GLU A 193 28.21 -1.19 1.34
N SER A 194 27.93 -2.43 1.71
CA SER A 194 27.83 -3.55 0.78
C SER A 194 26.50 -4.28 0.92
N LEU A 195 26.03 -4.84 -0.20
CA LEU A 195 24.95 -5.83 -0.16
C LEU A 195 25.36 -7.04 0.69
N PRO A 196 24.39 -7.80 1.25
CA PRO A 196 24.71 -8.99 2.02
C PRO A 196 25.35 -10.08 1.15
N LEU A 197 26.24 -10.87 1.75
CA LEU A 197 26.82 -12.05 1.11
C LEU A 197 25.74 -13.14 0.93
N GLY A 198 25.89 -13.99 -0.09
CA GLY A 198 24.94 -15.07 -0.39
C GLY A 198 23.93 -14.72 -1.50
N TYR A 199 24.03 -13.53 -2.09
CA TYR A 199 23.24 -13.09 -3.24
C TYR A 199 24.05 -12.92 -4.52
N ASP A 200 25.23 -13.56 -4.61
CA ASP A 200 26.14 -13.46 -5.75
C ASP A 200 25.47 -13.68 -7.12
N PRO A 201 24.54 -14.64 -7.29
CA PRO A 201 23.85 -14.86 -8.57
C PRO A 201 23.01 -13.67 -9.06
N VAL A 202 22.60 -12.78 -8.15
CA VAL A 202 21.74 -11.62 -8.44
C VAL A 202 22.37 -10.30 -8.01
N ALA A 203 23.67 -10.30 -7.67
CA ALA A 203 24.35 -9.14 -7.09
C ALA A 203 24.28 -7.91 -8.00
N ASN A 204 24.45 -8.10 -9.31
CA ASN A 204 24.34 -7.01 -10.28
C ASN A 204 22.90 -6.47 -10.35
N THR A 205 21.89 -7.35 -10.35
CA THR A 205 20.49 -6.93 -10.37
C THR A 205 20.09 -6.19 -9.09
N LEU A 206 20.54 -6.67 -7.93
CA LEU A 206 20.33 -6.01 -6.64
C LEU A 206 21.04 -4.65 -6.58
N ALA A 207 22.19 -4.50 -7.22
CA ALA A 207 22.94 -3.25 -7.25
C ALA A 207 22.23 -2.13 -8.03
N GLU A 208 21.23 -2.47 -8.83
CA GLU A 208 20.42 -1.51 -9.58
C GLU A 208 19.13 -1.13 -8.84
N VAL A 209 18.77 -1.80 -7.74
CA VAL A 209 17.50 -1.54 -7.03
C VAL A 209 17.62 -0.26 -6.21
N ASP A 210 16.65 0.65 -6.32
CA ASP A 210 16.77 2.00 -5.75
C ASP A 210 16.89 2.03 -4.22
N VAL A 211 16.11 1.20 -3.51
CA VAL A 211 16.20 1.06 -2.05
C VAL A 211 15.99 -0.39 -1.63
N ILE A 212 16.83 -0.89 -0.74
CA ILE A 212 16.73 -2.22 -0.15
C ILE A 212 16.73 -2.13 1.37
N TRP A 213 15.78 -2.80 1.99
CA TRP A 213 15.73 -3.02 3.44
C TRP A 213 16.28 -4.39 3.78
N ILE A 214 17.14 -4.44 4.79
CA ILE A 214 17.86 -5.63 5.22
C ILE A 214 17.63 -5.83 6.72
N ASN A 215 17.35 -7.07 7.12
CA ASN A 215 17.17 -7.39 8.53
C ASN A 215 18.47 -7.14 9.33
N LYS A 216 18.38 -6.38 10.42
CA LYS A 216 19.57 -6.02 11.19
C LYS A 216 20.24 -7.28 11.77
N GLY A 217 21.55 -7.41 11.53
CA GLY A 217 22.33 -8.57 11.98
C GLY A 217 22.04 -9.88 11.24
N ALA A 218 21.12 -9.87 10.26
CA ALA A 218 20.85 -10.99 9.37
C ALA A 218 21.16 -10.56 7.93
N ASN A 219 21.83 -11.41 7.15
CA ASN A 219 22.07 -11.13 5.74
C ASN A 219 20.82 -11.45 4.89
N VAL A 220 19.63 -11.02 5.35
CA VAL A 220 18.33 -11.35 4.75
C VAL A 220 17.67 -10.09 4.23
N LEU A 221 17.39 -10.05 2.93
CA LEU A 221 16.65 -8.96 2.30
C LEU A 221 15.18 -9.02 2.72
N GLN A 222 14.67 -7.90 3.25
CA GLN A 222 13.30 -7.79 3.74
C GLN A 222 12.38 -7.17 2.69
N ALA A 223 12.80 -6.06 2.07
CA ALA A 223 12.01 -5.35 1.08
C ALA A 223 12.91 -4.67 0.04
N LEU A 224 12.42 -4.60 -1.20
CA LEU A 224 13.08 -3.96 -2.33
C LEU A 224 12.11 -2.99 -2.99
N PHE A 225 12.58 -1.79 -3.30
CA PHE A 225 11.78 -0.70 -3.84
C PHE A 225 12.38 -0.17 -5.14
N GLU A 226 11.53 0.05 -6.13
CA GLU A 226 11.84 0.65 -7.43
C GLU A 226 11.02 1.92 -7.60
N VAL A 227 11.68 3.07 -7.66
CA VAL A 227 11.10 4.40 -7.74
C VAL A 227 11.02 4.85 -9.20
N GLU A 228 9.88 4.60 -9.81
CA GLU A 228 9.63 4.80 -11.24
C GLU A 228 8.93 6.14 -11.51
N HIS A 229 9.66 7.17 -11.94
CA HIS A 229 9.07 8.49 -12.30
C HIS A 229 8.56 8.53 -13.75
N SER A 230 9.48 8.33 -14.69
CA SER A 230 9.25 8.44 -16.15
C SER A 230 9.72 7.21 -16.91
N THR A 231 10.57 6.39 -16.29
CA THR A 231 11.00 5.09 -16.78
C THR A 231 9.83 4.10 -16.86
N PRO A 232 9.85 3.11 -17.77
CA PRO A 232 8.79 2.12 -17.83
C PRO A 232 8.79 1.22 -16.60
N ILE A 233 7.65 1.11 -15.90
CA ILE A 233 7.42 0.18 -14.76
C ILE A 233 7.91 -1.25 -15.04
N TYR A 234 7.92 -1.64 -16.31
CA TYR A 234 8.39 -2.94 -16.75
C TYR A 234 9.84 -3.25 -16.36
N SER A 235 10.73 -2.25 -16.32
CA SER A 235 12.14 -2.45 -15.98
C SER A 235 12.33 -2.88 -14.51
N GLY A 236 11.69 -2.19 -13.56
CA GLY A 236 11.68 -2.63 -12.16
C GLY A 236 11.04 -4.01 -11.97
N LEU A 237 9.90 -4.27 -12.64
CA LEU A 237 9.22 -5.57 -12.55
C LEU A 237 10.09 -6.74 -13.06
N LEU A 238 10.85 -6.53 -14.15
CA LEU A 238 11.78 -7.55 -14.64
C LEU A 238 12.92 -7.82 -13.67
N ARG A 239 13.54 -6.78 -13.10
CA ARG A 239 14.59 -6.94 -12.08
C ARG A 239 14.09 -7.73 -10.88
N PHE A 240 12.89 -7.42 -10.38
CA PHE A 240 12.26 -8.20 -9.32
C PHE A 240 12.00 -9.65 -9.72
N ASN A 241 11.54 -9.88 -10.95
CA ASN A 241 11.30 -11.23 -11.46
C ASN A 241 12.59 -12.05 -11.54
N ASP A 242 13.68 -11.44 -12.02
CA ASP A 242 14.99 -12.09 -12.13
C ASP A 242 15.53 -12.46 -10.74
N ILE A 243 15.40 -11.56 -9.76
CA ILE A 243 15.77 -11.84 -8.36
C ILE A 243 14.94 -13.00 -7.81
N HIS A 244 13.62 -12.95 -7.99
CA HIS A 244 12.70 -13.96 -7.47
C HIS A 244 12.96 -15.36 -8.06
N LEU A 245 13.20 -15.44 -9.36
CA LEU A 245 13.45 -16.71 -10.04
C LEU A 245 14.83 -17.30 -9.75
N THR A 246 15.83 -16.43 -9.55
CA THR A 246 17.22 -16.87 -9.33
C THR A 246 17.48 -17.28 -7.88
N VAL A 247 16.79 -16.65 -6.92
CA VAL A 247 16.91 -16.99 -5.49
C VAL A 247 15.53 -17.29 -4.88
N PRO A 248 14.89 -18.44 -5.20
CA PRO A 248 13.52 -18.72 -4.76
C PRO A 248 13.33 -18.87 -3.24
N SER A 249 14.41 -19.16 -2.50
CA SER A 249 14.42 -19.16 -1.04
C SER A 249 14.28 -17.76 -0.44
N LEU A 250 14.55 -16.72 -1.23
CA LEU A 250 14.35 -15.33 -0.87
C LEU A 250 12.90 -14.93 -1.16
N LEU A 251 12.20 -14.44 -0.14
CA LEU A 251 10.83 -13.94 -0.28
C LEU A 251 10.75 -12.51 0.26
N PRO A 252 11.48 -11.55 -0.35
CA PRO A 252 11.37 -10.18 0.08
C PRO A 252 10.05 -9.59 -0.43
N ARG A 253 9.61 -8.48 0.16
CA ARG A 253 8.53 -7.70 -0.44
C ARG A 253 9.08 -6.82 -1.55
N PHE A 254 8.50 -6.93 -2.74
CA PHE A 254 8.84 -6.09 -3.87
C PHE A 254 7.84 -4.95 -3.98
N SER A 255 8.30 -3.72 -4.20
CA SER A 255 7.41 -2.56 -4.31
C SER A 255 7.82 -1.67 -5.47
N VAL A 256 6.89 -1.39 -6.38
CA VAL A 256 7.03 -0.32 -7.35
C VAL A 256 6.43 0.95 -6.75
N VAL A 257 7.24 2.00 -6.68
CA VAL A 257 6.89 3.30 -6.13
C VAL A 257 6.75 4.32 -7.25
N SER A 258 5.58 4.92 -7.42
CA SER A 258 5.34 5.80 -8.58
C SER A 258 4.23 6.83 -8.30
N ASN A 259 3.89 7.66 -9.28
CA ASN A 259 2.69 8.50 -9.16
C ASN A 259 1.41 7.65 -9.28
N THR A 260 0.35 8.08 -8.60
CA THR A 260 -0.96 7.41 -8.53
C THR A 260 -1.54 7.09 -9.91
N ALA A 261 -1.33 7.96 -10.91
CA ALA A 261 -1.83 7.78 -12.28
C ALA A 261 -1.23 6.55 -12.99
N ARG A 262 -0.16 5.96 -12.46
CA ARG A 262 0.48 4.76 -13.01
C ARG A 262 0.04 3.46 -12.33
N ARG A 263 -0.87 3.51 -11.35
CA ARG A 263 -1.38 2.34 -10.63
C ARG A 263 -2.02 1.31 -11.57
N ASP A 264 -2.84 1.75 -12.52
CA ASP A 264 -3.47 0.83 -13.48
C ASP A 264 -2.48 0.27 -14.50
N LEU A 265 -1.49 1.08 -14.89
CA LEU A 265 -0.39 0.60 -15.72
C LEU A 265 0.37 -0.50 -14.98
N PHE A 266 0.68 -0.31 -13.71
CA PHE A 266 1.29 -1.35 -12.87
C PHE A 266 0.43 -2.61 -12.83
N ALA A 267 -0.87 -2.51 -12.50
CA ALA A 267 -1.77 -3.66 -12.39
C ALA A 267 -1.82 -4.45 -13.71
N ARG A 268 -1.95 -3.75 -14.85
CA ARG A 268 -1.93 -4.37 -16.19
C ARG A 268 -0.59 -5.01 -16.55
N GLN A 269 0.54 -4.41 -16.14
CA GLN A 269 1.85 -5.01 -16.40
C GLN A 269 2.06 -6.23 -15.52
N LEU A 270 1.69 -6.18 -14.24
CA LEU A 270 1.83 -7.28 -13.30
C LEU A 270 0.92 -8.47 -13.66
N SER A 271 -0.23 -8.22 -14.31
CA SER A 271 -1.13 -9.28 -14.78
C SER A 271 -0.63 -10.05 -16.00
N ARG A 272 0.55 -9.71 -16.56
CA ARG A 272 1.10 -10.40 -17.73
C ARG A 272 1.45 -11.87 -17.39
N PRO A 273 1.31 -12.81 -18.35
CA PRO A 273 1.56 -14.23 -18.11
C PRO A 273 2.93 -14.55 -17.50
N THR A 274 3.96 -13.76 -17.82
CA THR A 274 5.31 -13.96 -17.29
C THR A 274 5.39 -13.82 -15.76
N PHE A 275 4.65 -12.86 -15.18
CA PHE A 275 4.66 -12.60 -13.73
C PHE A 275 3.62 -13.45 -12.99
N GLN A 276 2.58 -13.92 -13.70
CA GLN A 276 1.69 -14.95 -13.19
C GLN A 276 2.42 -16.29 -13.07
N ALA A 277 3.16 -16.69 -14.11
CA ALA A 277 3.89 -17.95 -14.14
C ALA A 277 5.02 -18.01 -13.11
N SER A 278 5.70 -16.89 -12.85
CA SER A 278 6.74 -16.83 -11.82
C SER A 278 6.19 -16.70 -10.39
N GLY A 279 4.94 -16.29 -10.21
CA GLY A 279 4.37 -15.97 -8.90
C GLY A 279 4.70 -14.55 -8.40
N LEU A 280 5.46 -13.75 -9.15
CA LEU A 280 5.80 -12.37 -8.77
C LEU A 280 4.53 -11.53 -8.54
N TYR A 281 3.44 -11.81 -9.26
CA TYR A 281 2.17 -11.11 -9.11
C TYR A 281 1.60 -11.15 -7.67
N GLU A 282 1.99 -12.14 -6.87
CA GLU A 282 1.60 -12.25 -5.45
C GLU A 282 2.58 -11.54 -4.51
N LEU A 283 3.76 -11.14 -4.98
CA LEU A 283 4.84 -10.63 -4.13
C LEU A 283 5.12 -9.15 -4.36
N CYS A 284 4.75 -8.63 -5.52
CA CYS A 284 4.97 -7.24 -5.89
C CYS A 284 3.77 -6.36 -5.55
N THR A 285 4.05 -5.24 -4.91
CA THR A 285 3.06 -4.23 -4.53
C THR A 285 3.29 -2.91 -5.26
N PHE A 286 2.24 -2.10 -5.36
CA PHE A 286 2.34 -0.71 -5.77
C PHE A 286 2.21 0.21 -4.57
N LEU A 287 3.01 1.29 -4.56
CA LEU A 287 2.97 2.34 -3.55
C LEU A 287 3.06 3.71 -4.25
N ASP A 288 2.16 4.63 -3.95
CA ASP A 288 2.24 5.98 -4.52
C ASP A 288 2.99 6.96 -3.61
N TYR A 289 3.46 8.08 -4.18
CA TYR A 289 4.22 9.10 -3.46
C TYR A 289 3.51 9.69 -2.24
N ARG A 290 2.19 9.87 -2.30
CA ARG A 290 1.41 10.35 -1.15
C ARG A 290 1.45 9.30 -0.04
N SER A 291 1.19 8.04 -0.40
CA SER A 291 1.28 6.91 0.52
C SER A 291 2.66 6.75 1.16
N VAL A 292 3.76 7.02 0.44
CA VAL A 292 5.12 7.04 1.02
C VAL A 292 5.24 8.13 2.09
N LEU A 293 4.81 9.36 1.77
CA LEU A 293 4.91 10.48 2.71
C LEU A 293 4.07 10.23 3.97
N ASP A 294 2.82 9.81 3.79
CA ASP A 294 1.93 9.54 4.92
C ASP A 294 2.46 8.37 5.77
N TRP A 295 3.11 7.39 5.13
CA TRP A 295 3.77 6.31 5.84
C TRP A 295 4.97 6.78 6.66
N HIS A 296 5.81 7.64 6.08
CA HIS A 296 6.92 8.29 6.78
C HIS A 296 6.43 9.09 8.00
N ASP A 297 5.46 9.97 7.79
CA ASP A 297 4.92 10.85 8.83
C ASP A 297 4.31 10.07 9.99
N ARG A 298 3.88 8.83 9.76
CA ARG A 298 3.35 7.95 10.82
C ARG A 298 4.44 7.23 11.63
N VAL A 299 5.60 6.97 11.06
CA VAL A 299 6.57 6.02 11.64
C VAL A 299 7.94 6.59 11.94
N ALA A 300 8.32 7.70 11.30
CA ALA A 300 9.68 8.25 11.34
C ALA A 300 9.73 9.68 11.90
N GLN A 301 8.85 10.00 12.85
CA GLN A 301 8.88 11.26 13.62
C GLN A 301 9.97 11.27 14.69
#